data_AF-A0A7Y5TV22-F1
#
_entry.id   AF-A0A7Y5TV22-F1
#
_cell.length_a   1.000
_cell.length_b   1.000
_cell.length_c   1.000
_cell.angle_alpha   90.00
_cell.angle_beta   90.00
_cell.angle_gamma   90.00
#
_symmetry.space_group_name_H-M   'P 1'
#
loop_
_entity.id
_entity.type
_entity.pdbx_description
1 polymer ?
#
loop_
_entity_poly.entity_id
_entity_poly.type
_entity_poly.pdbx_seq_one_letter_code
_entity_poly.pdbx_strand_id
1 'polypeptide(L)'
;ALERVETLGIIFLDEIDKIAGERGQAGGPDVSREGVQRDLLPIVEGSNVQTKYGMVKTDHVLFVAAGAFHVSKPSDLIPELQGRFPIRVELKPLTEADFVRIMTEPENALTKQYAALVAAEGASLSFTPDGIAEIARVAAHVNDRMENIGARRLHTVMTTLLEDVLYDLPDASTTKVDVDAARVRDRLKTIVEDEDLRKYIL
;
A
#
# COMPACT_ATOMS: atom_id res chain seq x y z
N ALA A 1 6.81 29.11 0.13
CA ALA A 1 7.17 27.70 0.42
C ALA A 1 7.03 27.39 1.90
N LEU A 2 7.71 28.15 2.78
CA LEU A 2 7.57 28.03 4.24
C LEU A 2 6.09 28.13 4.68
N GLU A 3 5.41 29.22 4.31
CA GLU A 3 3.99 29.43 4.63
C GLU A 3 3.09 28.25 4.21
N ARG A 4 3.36 27.63 3.05
CA ARG A 4 2.60 26.46 2.60
C ARG A 4 2.79 25.25 3.51
N VAL A 5 4.00 25.02 4.01
CA VAL A 5 4.26 23.93 4.96
C VAL A 5 3.59 24.23 6.29
N GLU A 6 3.70 25.47 6.77
CA GLU A 6 3.13 25.87 8.05
C GLU A 6 1.59 25.82 8.05
N THR A 7 0.93 26.15 6.92
CA THR A 7 -0.54 26.26 6.86
C THR A 7 -1.26 25.04 6.27
N LEU A 8 -0.61 24.32 5.36
CA LEU A 8 -1.21 23.22 4.59
C LEU A 8 -0.35 21.95 4.61
N GLY A 9 0.70 21.93 5.44
CA GLY A 9 1.57 20.77 5.57
C GLY A 9 0.82 19.55 6.10
N ILE A 10 1.08 18.40 5.51
CA ILE A 10 0.58 17.11 5.98
C ILE A 10 1.78 16.19 6.16
N ILE A 11 1.89 15.56 7.33
CA ILE A 11 2.88 14.54 7.63
C ILE A 11 2.14 13.22 7.88
N PHE A 12 2.48 12.19 7.08
CA PHE A 12 1.98 10.83 7.27
C PHE A 12 3.04 10.00 8.00
N LEU A 13 2.72 9.52 9.20
CA LEU A 13 3.57 8.65 10.01
C LEU A 13 3.07 7.22 9.85
N ASP A 14 3.73 6.45 9.00
CA ASP A 14 3.40 5.03 8.81
C ASP A 14 4.00 4.16 9.92
N GLU A 15 3.40 2.99 10.14
CA GLU A 15 3.85 1.98 11.11
C GLU A 15 4.12 2.51 12.53
N ILE A 16 3.30 3.46 13.01
CA ILE A 16 3.45 4.03 14.37
C ILE A 16 3.25 2.97 15.48
N ASP A 17 2.56 1.88 15.15
CA ASP A 17 2.34 0.75 16.04
C ASP A 17 3.63 -0.02 16.37
N LYS A 18 4.69 0.11 15.56
CA LYS A 18 6.01 -0.50 15.83
C LYS A 18 6.77 0.16 16.96
N ILE A 19 6.45 1.42 17.25
CA ILE A 19 7.02 2.16 18.38
C ILE A 19 6.08 2.20 19.59
N ALA A 20 4.84 1.71 19.45
CA ALA A 20 3.88 1.51 20.54
C ALA A 20 4.17 0.18 21.26
N GLY A 21 4.39 0.21 22.58
CA GLY A 21 4.59 -1.01 23.35
C GLY A 21 5.30 -0.80 24.69
N GLU A 22 4.88 -1.60 25.67
CA GLU A 22 5.48 -1.67 27.01
C GLU A 22 6.54 -2.78 27.14
N ARG A 23 7.46 -2.55 28.09
CA ARG A 23 8.58 -3.39 28.56
C ARG A 23 8.36 -4.90 28.38
N GLY A 24 9.24 -5.54 27.61
CA GLY A 24 9.48 -6.97 27.81
C GLY A 24 10.11 -7.18 29.19
N GLN A 25 9.68 -8.20 29.94
CA GLN A 25 10.30 -8.62 31.21
C GLN A 25 11.79 -9.04 31.10
N ALA A 26 12.37 -9.02 29.89
CA ALA A 26 13.75 -9.42 29.63
C ALA A 26 14.57 -8.17 29.23
N GLY A 27 15.44 -7.72 30.14
CA GLY A 27 16.26 -6.51 29.99
C GLY A 27 17.25 -6.54 28.82
N GLY A 28 16.76 -6.16 27.63
CA GLY A 28 17.53 -5.70 26.48
C GLY A 28 17.35 -4.17 26.26
N PRO A 29 18.05 -3.55 25.29
CA PRO A 29 18.11 -2.10 25.14
C PRO A 29 16.78 -1.49 24.66
N ASP A 30 15.84 -1.36 25.59
CA ASP A 30 14.45 -0.92 25.41
C ASP A 30 14.26 0.62 25.40
N VAL A 31 15.35 1.39 25.49
CA VAL A 31 15.31 2.87 25.51
C VAL A 31 14.92 3.45 24.12
N SER A 32 14.94 2.63 23.07
CA SER A 32 14.83 3.12 21.69
C SER A 32 13.40 3.42 21.21
N ARG A 33 12.34 2.74 21.70
CA ARG A 33 10.98 2.90 21.13
C ARG A 33 10.24 4.08 21.73
N GLU A 34 10.23 4.16 23.06
CA GLU A 34 9.67 5.33 23.77
C GLU A 34 10.48 6.60 23.47
N GLY A 35 11.80 6.46 23.29
CA GLY A 35 12.67 7.54 22.83
C GLY A 35 12.20 8.16 21.51
N VAL A 36 11.88 7.33 20.51
CA VAL A 36 11.33 7.82 19.22
C VAL A 36 10.01 8.56 19.41
N GLN A 37 9.11 8.07 20.28
CA GLN A 37 7.86 8.78 20.57
C GLN A 37 8.11 10.14 21.23
N ARG A 38 9.04 10.21 22.18
CA ARG A 38 9.44 11.46 22.86
C ARG A 38 10.11 12.45 21.91
N ASP A 39 10.91 11.96 20.97
CA ASP A 39 11.58 12.79 19.97
C ASP A 39 10.60 13.32 18.91
N LEU A 40 9.54 12.56 18.61
CA LEU A 40 8.45 13.01 17.73
C LEU A 40 7.55 14.07 18.40
N LEU A 41 7.44 14.04 19.73
CA LEU A 41 6.48 14.85 20.47
C LEU A 41 6.63 16.36 20.17
N PRO A 42 7.81 17.00 20.23
CA PRO A 42 7.94 18.43 19.92
C PRO A 42 7.47 18.82 18.52
N ILE A 43 7.58 17.90 17.55
CA ILE A 43 7.16 18.16 16.17
C ILE A 43 5.62 18.16 16.09
N VAL A 44 4.98 17.21 16.77
CA VAL A 44 3.51 17.08 16.81
C VAL A 44 2.86 18.14 17.71
N GLU A 45 3.54 18.55 18.79
CA GLU A 45 3.03 19.58 19.72
C GLU A 45 3.14 21.01 19.18
N GLY A 46 4.04 21.22 18.21
CA GLY A 46 4.39 22.54 17.68
C GLY A 46 5.79 22.95 18.11
N SER A 47 6.70 23.01 17.14
CA SER A 47 8.06 23.51 17.33
C SER A 47 8.53 24.30 16.13
N ASN A 48 9.60 25.06 16.32
CA ASN A 48 10.29 25.74 15.24
C ASN A 48 11.45 24.86 14.76
N VAL A 49 11.44 24.48 13.48
CA VAL A 49 12.44 23.62 12.85
C VAL A 49 13.24 24.43 11.82
N GLN A 50 14.56 24.48 11.99
CA GLN A 50 15.44 25.14 11.04
C GLN A 50 15.60 24.30 9.78
N THR A 51 15.30 24.89 8.63
CA THR A 51 15.54 24.27 7.32
C THR A 51 16.53 25.10 6.52
N LYS A 52 17.01 24.58 5.38
CA LYS A 52 17.83 25.35 4.43
C LYS A 52 17.10 26.57 3.83
N TYR A 53 15.78 26.65 3.97
CA TYR A 53 14.94 27.74 3.45
C TYR A 53 14.51 28.75 4.52
N GLY A 54 14.85 28.51 5.79
CA GLY A 54 14.39 29.31 6.92
C GLY A 54 13.73 28.47 8.01
N MET A 55 13.18 29.13 9.01
CA MET A 55 12.47 28.50 10.11
C MET A 55 11.07 28.07 9.67
N VAL A 56 10.63 26.88 10.09
CA VAL A 56 9.28 26.35 9.87
C VAL A 56 8.62 26.05 11.21
N LYS A 57 7.41 26.55 11.42
CA LYS A 57 6.54 26.22 12.56
C LYS A 57 5.66 25.02 12.25
N THR A 58 5.60 24.06 13.18
CA THR A 58 4.78 22.84 12.98
C THR A 58 3.39 22.91 13.62
N ASP A 59 3.04 24.03 14.27
CA ASP A 59 1.81 24.23 15.05
C ASP A 59 0.50 23.91 14.30
N HIS A 60 0.49 24.06 12.97
CA HIS A 60 -0.69 23.84 12.13
C HIS A 60 -0.48 22.75 11.07
N VAL A 61 0.60 21.97 11.18
CA VAL A 61 0.83 20.81 10.31
C VAL A 61 -0.15 19.70 10.71
N LEU A 62 -0.86 19.14 9.74
CA LEU A 62 -1.73 17.99 9.96
C LEU A 62 -0.89 16.71 10.06
N PHE A 63 -1.01 15.99 11.17
CA PHE A 63 -0.40 14.67 11.34
C PHE A 63 -1.44 13.58 11.12
N VAL A 64 -1.11 12.62 10.28
CA VAL A 64 -1.88 11.39 10.07
C VAL A 64 -0.97 10.23 10.44
N ALA A 65 -1.28 9.51 11.51
CA ALA A 65 -0.53 8.33 11.90
C ALA A 65 -1.30 7.06 11.54
N ALA A 66 -0.61 6.08 10.99
CA ALA A 66 -1.15 4.79 10.61
C ALA A 66 -0.35 3.66 11.26
N GLY A 67 -1.02 2.54 11.52
CA GLY A 67 -0.43 1.34 12.08
C GLY A 67 -1.43 0.19 12.03
N ALA A 68 -0.93 -1.04 11.95
CA ALA A 68 -1.77 -2.23 11.92
C ALA A 68 -2.30 -2.59 13.32
N PHE A 69 -1.53 -2.27 14.37
CA PHE A 69 -1.88 -2.51 15.77
C PHE A 69 -2.27 -3.98 16.04
N HIS A 70 -1.58 -4.92 15.37
CA HIS A 70 -1.80 -6.35 15.55
C HIS A 70 -1.24 -6.86 16.89
N VAL A 71 -0.11 -6.31 17.34
CA VAL A 71 0.63 -6.75 18.55
C VAL A 71 0.68 -5.68 19.65
N SER A 72 0.26 -4.46 19.32
CA SER A 72 0.20 -3.31 20.22
C SER A 72 -1.15 -2.63 20.05
N LYS A 73 -1.54 -1.80 21.01
CA LYS A 73 -2.76 -1.01 20.96
C LYS A 73 -2.41 0.48 20.92
N PRO A 74 -3.30 1.34 20.40
CA PRO A 74 -3.10 2.79 20.51
C PRO A 74 -2.94 3.29 21.95
N SER A 75 -3.46 2.55 22.94
CA SER A 75 -3.26 2.83 24.38
C SER A 75 -1.82 2.65 24.86
N ASP A 76 -0.99 1.96 24.08
CA ASP A 76 0.40 1.63 24.43
C ASP A 76 1.39 2.70 23.93
N LEU A 77 0.88 3.76 23.29
CA LEU A 77 1.62 5.00 23.03
C LEU A 77 1.71 5.82 24.32
N ILE A 78 2.72 6.70 24.42
CA ILE A 78 2.84 7.60 25.58
C ILE A 78 1.59 8.51 25.70
N PRO A 79 1.12 8.83 26.92
CA PRO A 79 -0.09 9.62 27.13
C PRO A 79 -0.11 10.95 26.36
N GLU A 80 1.04 11.61 26.27
CA GLU A 80 1.23 12.88 25.56
C GLU A 80 0.90 12.73 24.07
N LEU A 81 1.41 11.67 23.43
CA LEU A 81 1.19 11.41 22.01
C LEU A 81 -0.26 10.98 21.75
N GLN A 82 -0.86 10.19 22.64
CA GLN A 82 -2.29 9.87 22.57
C GLN A 82 -3.18 11.13 22.57
N GLY A 83 -2.83 12.13 23.38
CA GLY A 83 -3.53 13.41 23.43
C GLY A 83 -3.44 14.23 22.13
N ARG A 84 -2.43 13.98 21.29
CA ARG A 84 -2.23 14.66 20.00
C ARG A 84 -2.87 13.95 18.81
N PHE A 85 -3.35 12.72 18.99
CA PHE A 85 -4.15 11.99 18.00
C PHE A 85 -5.58 11.75 18.51
N PRO A 86 -6.40 12.80 18.65
CA PRO A 86 -7.75 12.69 19.20
C PRO A 86 -8.74 12.01 18.25
N ILE A 87 -8.52 12.14 16.93
CA ILE A 87 -9.37 11.50 15.91
C ILE A 87 -8.83 10.10 15.66
N ARG A 88 -9.68 9.10 15.86
CA ARG A 88 -9.37 7.69 15.60
C ARG A 88 -10.33 7.14 14.57
N VAL A 89 -9.80 6.43 13.59
CA VAL A 89 -10.56 5.77 12.53
C VAL A 89 -9.98 4.38 12.31
N GLU A 90 -10.85 3.41 12.08
CA GLU A 90 -10.47 2.04 11.76
C GLU A 90 -10.88 1.75 10.31
N LEU A 91 -9.92 1.26 9.51
CA LEU A 91 -10.17 0.89 8.12
C LEU A 91 -10.49 -0.60 8.07
N LYS A 92 -11.50 -0.95 7.26
CA LYS A 92 -11.90 -2.34 7.07
C LYS A 92 -10.94 -3.05 6.10
N PRO A 93 -10.69 -4.37 6.29
CA PRO A 93 -10.04 -5.18 5.27
C PRO A 93 -10.78 -5.11 3.94
N LEU A 94 -10.03 -5.19 2.85
CA LEU A 94 -10.58 -5.19 1.49
C LEU A 94 -11.17 -6.56 1.14
N THR A 95 -12.30 -6.55 0.46
CA THR A 95 -12.95 -7.75 -0.08
C THR A 95 -12.58 -7.98 -1.55
N GLU A 96 -12.90 -9.16 -2.09
CA GLU A 96 -12.77 -9.44 -3.53
C GLU A 96 -13.54 -8.43 -4.39
N ALA A 97 -14.74 -8.03 -3.95
CA ALA A 97 -15.53 -7.01 -4.63
C ALA A 97 -14.80 -5.65 -4.63
N ASP A 98 -14.13 -5.28 -3.53
CA ASP A 98 -13.33 -4.05 -3.48
C ASP A 98 -12.13 -4.11 -4.43
N PHE A 99 -11.52 -5.28 -4.64
CA PHE A 99 -10.46 -5.44 -5.63
C PHE A 99 -10.96 -5.20 -7.07
N VAL A 100 -12.13 -5.70 -7.43
CA VAL A 100 -12.75 -5.39 -8.75
C VAL A 100 -12.92 -3.88 -8.91
N ARG A 101 -13.41 -3.20 -7.87
CA ARG A 101 -13.58 -1.74 -7.87
C ARG A 101 -12.26 -1.01 -7.99
N ILE A 102 -11.23 -1.39 -7.22
CA ILE A 102 -9.87 -0.83 -7.28
C ILE A 102 -9.28 -0.97 -8.70
N MET A 103 -9.58 -2.06 -9.39
CA MET A 103 -9.10 -2.31 -10.74
C MET A 103 -9.85 -1.54 -11.83
N THR A 104 -10.98 -0.89 -11.54
CA THR A 104 -11.87 -0.31 -12.58
C THR A 104 -12.25 1.15 -12.31
N GLU A 105 -12.59 1.49 -11.07
CA GLU A 105 -13.14 2.79 -10.69
C GLU A 105 -12.09 3.90 -10.59
N PRO A 106 -10.93 3.72 -9.92
CA PRO A 106 -9.93 4.78 -9.78
C PRO A 106 -9.50 5.35 -11.14
N GLU A 107 -9.25 6.66 -11.19
CA GLU A 107 -8.83 7.36 -12.41
C GLU A 107 -7.61 6.69 -13.04
N ASN A 108 -6.63 6.31 -12.21
CA ASN A 108 -5.43 5.59 -12.59
C ASN A 108 -5.47 4.12 -12.13
N ALA A 109 -6.58 3.42 -12.35
CA ALA A 109 -6.67 1.99 -12.02
C ALA A 109 -5.64 1.15 -12.81
N LEU A 110 -5.19 0.02 -12.25
CA LEU A 110 -4.15 -0.83 -12.86
C LEU A 110 -4.48 -1.24 -14.29
N THR A 111 -5.72 -1.62 -14.57
CA THR A 111 -6.16 -1.98 -15.93
C THR A 111 -5.96 -0.84 -16.93
N LYS A 112 -6.24 0.40 -16.53
CA LYS A 112 -6.04 1.61 -17.34
C LYS A 112 -4.55 1.92 -17.53
N GLN A 113 -3.75 1.75 -16.48
CA GLN A 113 -2.29 1.94 -16.55
C GLN A 113 -1.64 0.97 -17.54
N TYR A 114 -1.93 -0.32 -17.44
CA TYR A 114 -1.39 -1.32 -18.36
C TYR A 114 -1.93 -1.16 -19.79
N ALA A 115 -3.20 -0.79 -19.97
CA ALA A 115 -3.74 -0.48 -21.28
C ALA A 115 -3.01 0.69 -21.95
N ALA A 116 -2.72 1.75 -21.19
CA ALA A 116 -1.98 2.91 -21.67
C ALA A 116 -0.50 2.57 -21.97
N LEU A 117 0.15 1.76 -21.11
CA LEU A 117 1.51 1.29 -21.34
C LEU A 117 1.62 0.49 -22.64
N VAL A 118 0.70 -0.45 -22.86
CA VAL A 118 0.65 -1.26 -24.08
C VAL A 118 0.35 -0.41 -25.31
N ALA A 119 -0.53 0.60 -25.18
CA ALA A 119 -0.84 1.54 -26.26
C ALA A 119 0.36 2.38 -26.69
N ALA A 120 1.28 2.71 -25.78
CA ALA A 120 2.48 3.47 -26.11
C ALA A 120 3.41 2.73 -27.09
N GLU A 121 3.36 1.39 -27.10
CA GLU A 121 4.13 0.52 -28.00
C GLU A 121 3.33 0.11 -29.26
N GLY A 122 2.19 0.76 -29.52
CA GLY A 122 1.38 0.53 -30.73
C GLY A 122 0.50 -0.72 -30.70
N ALA A 123 0.34 -1.36 -29.52
CA ALA A 123 -0.55 -2.49 -29.29
C ALA A 123 -1.83 -2.05 -28.53
N SER A 124 -2.78 -2.95 -28.32
CA SER A 124 -3.97 -2.67 -27.51
C SER A 124 -4.21 -3.77 -26.50
N LEU A 125 -4.56 -3.38 -25.27
CA LEU A 125 -4.87 -4.29 -24.17
C LEU A 125 -6.25 -3.96 -23.61
N SER A 126 -7.12 -4.96 -23.52
CA SER A 126 -8.44 -4.83 -22.91
C SER A 126 -8.69 -5.95 -21.89
N PHE A 127 -9.48 -5.64 -20.87
CA PHE A 127 -9.87 -6.59 -19.83
C PHE A 127 -11.37 -6.77 -19.88
N THR A 128 -11.84 -8.02 -19.97
CA THR A 128 -13.27 -8.30 -19.88
C THR A 128 -13.71 -8.28 -18.40
N PRO A 129 -15.00 -8.04 -18.11
CA PRO A 129 -15.49 -8.02 -16.73
C PRO A 129 -15.20 -9.32 -15.95
N ASP A 130 -15.31 -10.47 -16.62
CA ASP A 130 -14.97 -11.78 -16.05
C ASP A 130 -13.46 -11.96 -15.86
N GLY A 131 -12.62 -11.40 -16.73
CA GLY A 131 -11.17 -11.36 -16.54
C GLY A 131 -10.78 -10.56 -15.29
N ILE A 132 -11.38 -9.39 -15.07
CA ILE A 132 -11.14 -8.57 -13.87
C ILE A 132 -11.62 -9.29 -12.61
N ALA A 133 -12.80 -9.90 -12.64
CA ALA A 133 -13.32 -10.69 -11.53
C ALA A 133 -12.36 -11.84 -11.18
N GLU A 134 -11.83 -12.54 -12.18
CA GLU A 134 -10.90 -13.65 -11.96
C GLU A 134 -9.55 -13.16 -11.37
N ILE A 135 -9.04 -12.02 -11.81
CA ILE A 135 -7.83 -11.41 -11.22
C ILE A 135 -8.07 -11.06 -9.75
N ALA A 136 -9.20 -10.43 -9.44
CA ALA A 136 -9.59 -10.08 -8.07
C ALA A 136 -9.72 -11.33 -7.18
N ARG A 137 -10.36 -12.39 -7.69
CA ARG A 137 -10.50 -13.69 -7.02
C ARG A 137 -9.14 -14.33 -6.71
N VAL A 138 -8.22 -14.34 -7.67
CA VAL A 138 -6.88 -14.88 -7.48
C VAL A 138 -6.12 -14.07 -6.43
N ALA A 139 -6.16 -12.73 -6.50
CA ALA A 139 -5.49 -11.88 -5.51
C ALA A 139 -6.05 -12.08 -4.09
N ALA A 140 -7.36 -12.17 -3.93
CA ALA A 140 -8.00 -12.47 -2.64
C ALA A 140 -7.59 -13.85 -2.12
N HIS A 141 -7.63 -14.87 -2.98
CA HIS A 141 -7.24 -16.23 -2.61
C HIS A 141 -5.77 -16.33 -2.15
N VAL A 142 -4.86 -15.63 -2.82
CA VAL A 142 -3.44 -15.60 -2.43
C VAL A 142 -3.26 -14.88 -1.09
N ASN A 143 -3.98 -13.77 -0.86
CA ASN A 143 -3.95 -13.07 0.44
C ASN A 143 -4.48 -13.93 1.60
N ASP A 144 -5.46 -14.81 1.36
CA ASP A 144 -5.98 -15.71 2.40
C ASP A 144 -5.04 -16.88 2.71
N ARG A 145 -4.27 -17.34 1.72
CA ARG A 145 -3.35 -18.48 1.85
C ARG A 145 -1.95 -18.08 2.31
N MET A 146 -1.55 -16.84 2.07
CA MET A 146 -0.24 -16.30 2.42
C MET A 146 -0.36 -15.08 3.33
N GLU A 147 0.72 -14.30 3.44
CA GLU A 147 0.66 -13.00 4.09
C GLU A 147 -0.27 -12.06 3.31
N ASN A 148 -1.30 -11.56 4.00
CA ASN A 148 -2.23 -10.62 3.43
C ASN A 148 -1.56 -9.23 3.32
N ILE A 149 -1.13 -8.88 2.11
CA ILE A 149 -0.53 -7.58 1.78
C ILE A 149 -1.56 -6.59 1.21
N GLY A 150 -2.86 -6.91 1.33
CA GLY A 150 -3.98 -6.10 0.85
C GLY A 150 -3.98 -5.92 -0.67
N ALA A 151 -4.34 -4.71 -1.12
CA ALA A 151 -4.43 -4.37 -2.54
C ALA A 151 -3.08 -4.46 -3.29
N ARG A 152 -1.94 -4.45 -2.58
CA ARG A 152 -0.61 -4.60 -3.21
C ARG A 152 -0.50 -5.91 -4.00
N ARG A 153 -1.23 -6.95 -3.59
CA ARG A 153 -1.30 -8.24 -4.29
C ARG A 153 -1.76 -8.10 -5.75
N LEU A 154 -2.59 -7.11 -6.07
CA LEU A 154 -3.06 -6.88 -7.43
C LEU A 154 -1.89 -6.51 -8.37
N HIS A 155 -0.85 -5.83 -7.88
CA HIS A 155 0.31 -5.49 -8.71
C HIS A 155 1.10 -6.73 -9.11
N THR A 156 1.37 -7.63 -8.17
CA THR A 156 2.16 -8.84 -8.44
C THR A 156 1.38 -9.77 -9.35
N VAL A 157 0.09 -9.99 -9.09
CA VAL A 157 -0.80 -10.77 -9.97
C VAL A 157 -0.85 -10.19 -11.39
N MET A 158 -1.00 -8.88 -11.53
CA MET A 158 -1.04 -8.22 -12.86
C MET A 158 0.29 -8.33 -13.60
N THR A 159 1.41 -8.17 -12.89
CA THR A 159 2.75 -8.28 -13.48
C THR A 159 2.96 -9.67 -14.06
N THR A 160 2.67 -10.72 -13.29
CA THR A 160 2.84 -12.09 -13.79
C THR A 160 1.86 -12.45 -14.90
N LEU A 161 0.61 -11.96 -14.84
CA LEU A 161 -0.38 -12.18 -15.89
C LEU A 161 0.07 -11.63 -17.26
N LEU A 162 0.77 -10.50 -17.25
CA LEU A 162 1.14 -9.75 -18.45
C LEU A 162 2.62 -9.89 -18.82
N GLU A 163 3.41 -10.69 -18.10
CA GLU A 163 4.86 -10.80 -18.29
C GLU A 163 5.24 -11.06 -19.76
N ASP A 164 4.74 -12.15 -20.35
CA ASP A 164 5.01 -12.48 -21.75
C ASP A 164 4.45 -11.43 -22.72
N VAL A 165 3.29 -10.85 -22.40
CA VAL A 165 2.69 -9.80 -23.25
C VAL A 165 3.62 -8.59 -23.33
N LEU A 166 4.20 -8.20 -22.20
CA LEU A 166 5.12 -7.08 -22.12
C LEU A 166 6.50 -7.42 -22.69
N TYR A 167 6.93 -8.67 -22.60
CA TYR A 167 8.17 -9.16 -23.20
C TYR A 167 8.11 -9.16 -24.73
N ASP A 168 7.03 -9.69 -25.31
CA ASP A 168 6.86 -9.80 -26.77
C ASP A 168 6.46 -8.48 -27.44
N LEU A 169 6.04 -7.50 -26.64
CA LEU A 169 5.49 -6.23 -27.11
C LEU A 169 6.38 -5.49 -28.13
N PRO A 170 7.70 -5.36 -27.95
CA PRO A 170 8.58 -4.62 -28.87
C PRO A 170 8.68 -5.25 -30.26
N ASP A 171 8.53 -6.57 -30.35
CA ASP A 171 8.67 -7.33 -31.60
C ASP A 171 7.33 -7.54 -32.32
N ALA A 172 6.22 -7.31 -31.62
CA ALA A 172 4.89 -7.59 -32.10
C ALA A 172 4.26 -6.39 -32.80
N SER A 173 4.37 -6.31 -34.13
CA SER A 173 3.65 -5.30 -34.90
C SER A 173 2.13 -5.48 -34.80
N THR A 174 1.46 -4.60 -34.05
CA THR A 174 -0.02 -4.50 -33.94
C THR A 174 -0.70 -5.72 -33.30
N THR A 175 -0.50 -5.90 -31.98
CA THR A 175 -1.20 -6.94 -31.23
C THR A 175 -2.38 -6.37 -30.44
N LYS A 176 -3.55 -6.98 -30.61
CA LYS A 176 -4.68 -6.81 -29.70
C LYS A 176 -4.68 -7.95 -28.68
N VAL A 177 -4.63 -7.60 -27.41
CA VAL A 177 -4.65 -8.53 -26.29
C VAL A 177 -5.94 -8.32 -25.50
N ASP A 178 -6.80 -9.33 -25.51
CA ASP A 178 -7.99 -9.37 -24.67
C ASP A 178 -7.74 -10.34 -23.51
N VAL A 179 -7.94 -9.85 -22.28
CA VAL A 179 -7.74 -10.60 -21.04
C VAL A 179 -9.09 -11.01 -20.49
N ASP A 180 -9.43 -12.30 -20.68
CA ASP A 180 -10.63 -12.95 -20.16
C ASP A 180 -10.34 -13.89 -18.98
N ALA A 181 -11.39 -14.43 -18.37
CA ALA A 181 -11.23 -15.35 -17.24
C ALA A 181 -10.49 -16.65 -17.60
N ALA A 182 -10.49 -17.07 -18.87
CA ALA A 182 -9.78 -18.27 -19.30
C ALA A 182 -8.27 -18.02 -19.34
N ARG A 183 -7.85 -16.90 -19.93
CA ARG A 183 -6.45 -16.46 -20.00
C ARG A 183 -5.87 -16.23 -18.60
N VAL A 184 -6.63 -15.60 -17.71
CA VAL A 184 -6.21 -15.38 -16.31
C VAL A 184 -5.98 -16.71 -15.61
N ARG A 185 -6.92 -17.66 -15.72
CA ARG A 185 -6.78 -19.00 -15.12
C ARG A 185 -5.60 -19.76 -15.66
N ASP A 186 -5.42 -19.75 -16.97
CA ASP A 186 -4.32 -20.47 -17.63
C ASP A 186 -2.95 -19.94 -17.16
N ARG A 187 -2.78 -18.61 -17.18
CA ARG A 187 -1.53 -17.95 -16.79
C ARG A 187 -1.20 -18.06 -15.31
N LEU A 188 -2.20 -17.99 -14.45
CA LEU A 188 -2.00 -17.97 -13.00
C LEU A 188 -2.17 -19.34 -12.35
N LYS A 189 -2.44 -20.40 -13.13
CA LYS A 189 -2.73 -21.75 -12.61
C LYS A 189 -1.61 -22.27 -11.70
N THR A 190 -0.38 -22.27 -12.20
CA THR A 190 0.81 -22.73 -11.46
C THR A 190 1.03 -21.93 -10.19
N ILE A 191 0.75 -20.63 -10.24
CA ILE A 191 0.86 -19.74 -9.08
C ILE A 191 -0.28 -19.97 -8.09
N VAL A 192 -1.43 -20.51 -8.50
CA VAL A 192 -2.53 -20.85 -7.60
C VAL A 192 -2.39 -22.28 -7.05
N GLU A 193 -1.52 -23.12 -7.60
CA GLU A 193 -1.38 -24.51 -7.16
C GLU A 193 -0.10 -24.74 -6.33
N ASP A 194 0.94 -23.93 -6.50
CA ASP A 194 2.26 -24.15 -5.88
C ASP A 194 2.56 -23.14 -4.76
N GLU A 195 2.58 -23.61 -3.50
CA GLU A 195 2.88 -22.80 -2.31
C GLU A 195 4.30 -22.23 -2.25
N ASP A 196 5.28 -22.91 -2.86
CA ASP A 196 6.67 -22.45 -2.84
C ASP A 196 6.89 -21.37 -3.90
N LEU A 197 6.40 -21.55 -5.13
CA LEU A 197 6.46 -20.53 -6.18
C LEU A 197 5.74 -19.24 -5.77
N ARG A 198 4.61 -19.36 -5.07
CA ARG A 198 3.86 -18.20 -4.55
C ARG A 198 4.70 -17.28 -3.68
N LYS A 199 5.51 -17.82 -2.76
CA LYS A 199 6.33 -17.02 -1.82
C LYS A 199 7.45 -16.23 -2.51
N TYR A 200 7.91 -16.68 -3.68
CA TYR A 200 9.02 -16.05 -4.40
C TYR A 200 8.55 -15.14 -5.54
N ILE A 201 7.38 -15.41 -6.13
CA ILE A 201 6.87 -14.68 -7.30
C ILE A 201 5.83 -13.61 -6.91
N LEU A 202 4.99 -13.85 -5.89
CA LEU A 202 3.85 -12.99 -5.55
C LEU A 202 3.93 -12.32 -4.18
#